data_AF-A0A562JIX4-F1
#
_entry.id   AF-A0A562JIX4-F1
#
_cell.length_a   1.000
_cell.length_b   1.000
_cell.length_c   1.000
_cell.angle_alpha   90.00
_cell.angle_beta   90.00
_cell.angle_gamma   90.00
#
_symmetry.space_group_name_H-M   'P 1'
#
loop_
_entity.id
_entity.type
_entity.pdbx_description
1 polymer ?
#
loop_
_entity_poly.entity_id
_entity_poly.type
_entity_poly.pdbx_seq_one_letter_code
_entity_poly.pdbx_strand_id
1 'polypeptide(L)'
;MATWDLSNTKHHLLICNGSSCNKAGAEELTQAIRNEIQKRDLDDVIHTTRTRCNGRCYDKCVSIHYPKGTWYKDLKAEDTSPFIDSILEDEDYTEKVSHTFTLEGFVRSSGINRGVSKDKEKVKKASKIL
;
A
#
# COMPACT_ATOMS: atom_id res chain seq x y z
N MET A 1 -9.07 -4.59 -23.01
CA MET A 1 -8.21 -3.55 -23.61
C MET A 1 -7.18 -3.17 -22.56
N ALA A 2 -5.89 -3.18 -22.90
CA ALA A 2 -4.86 -2.62 -22.03
C ALA A 2 -4.80 -1.11 -22.25
N THR A 3 -4.84 -0.33 -21.18
CA THR A 3 -4.82 1.14 -21.26
C THR A 3 -3.39 1.69 -21.28
N TRP A 4 -2.46 1.04 -20.57
CA TRP A 4 -1.09 1.53 -20.35
C TRP A 4 -0.05 0.47 -20.73
N ASP A 5 1.10 0.90 -21.25
CA ASP A 5 2.32 0.10 -21.31
C ASP A 5 3.07 0.28 -19.98
N LEU A 6 3.30 -0.82 -19.27
CA LEU A 6 3.94 -0.83 -17.95
C LEU A 6 5.38 -1.36 -17.99
N SER A 7 5.95 -1.53 -19.19
CA SER A 7 7.27 -2.14 -19.36
C SER A 7 8.41 -1.36 -18.68
N ASN A 8 8.25 -0.05 -18.47
CA ASN A 8 9.21 0.80 -17.77
C ASN A 8 8.92 0.99 -16.27
N THR A 9 7.81 0.45 -15.77
CA THR A 9 7.41 0.62 -14.37
C THR A 9 8.42 -0.06 -13.45
N LYS A 10 9.04 0.72 -12.57
CA LYS A 10 9.98 0.24 -11.54
C LYS A 10 9.29 0.05 -10.19
N HIS A 11 8.29 0.88 -9.91
CA HIS A 11 7.58 0.89 -8.64
C HIS A 11 6.07 0.85 -8.88
N HIS A 12 5.38 -0.02 -8.17
CA HIS A 12 3.93 -0.13 -8.23
C HIS A 12 3.36 0.09 -6.83
N LEU A 13 2.60 1.17 -6.68
CA LEU A 13 1.97 1.56 -5.43
C LEU A 13 0.50 1.09 -5.41
N LEU A 14 0.19 0.17 -4.50
CA LEU A 14 -1.17 -0.33 -4.27
C LEU A 14 -1.80 0.43 -3.10
N ILE A 15 -2.76 1.31 -3.40
CA ILE A 15 -3.33 2.23 -2.41
C ILE A 15 -4.70 1.73 -1.96
N CYS A 16 -4.83 1.37 -0.68
CA CYS A 16 -6.06 0.79 -0.14
C CYS A 16 -7.18 1.83 -0.09
N ASN A 17 -8.24 1.60 -0.85
CA ASN A 17 -9.48 2.37 -0.84
C ASN A 17 -10.64 1.51 -0.31
N GLY A 18 -10.36 0.60 0.63
CA GLY A 18 -11.38 -0.11 1.40
C GLY A 18 -12.10 0.82 2.38
N SER A 19 -13.29 0.45 2.86
CA SER A 19 -14.15 1.33 3.68
C SER A 19 -13.44 2.00 4.85
N SER A 20 -12.62 1.26 5.62
CA SER A 20 -11.89 1.85 6.75
C SER A 20 -10.80 2.84 6.31
N CYS A 21 -10.09 2.57 5.21
CA CYS A 21 -9.08 3.49 4.68
C CYS A 21 -9.73 4.73 4.07
N ASN A 22 -10.84 4.58 3.34
CA ASN A 22 -11.61 5.74 2.83
C ASN A 22 -12.06 6.67 3.96
N LYS A 23 -12.57 6.11 5.07
CA LYS A 23 -12.92 6.90 6.27
C LYS A 23 -11.72 7.60 6.92
N ALA A 24 -10.50 7.19 6.59
CA ALA A 24 -9.24 7.76 7.07
C ALA A 24 -8.52 8.61 6.00
N GLY A 25 -9.20 8.99 4.91
CA GLY A 25 -8.65 9.90 3.90
C GLY A 25 -7.92 9.22 2.72
N ALA A 26 -8.28 7.99 2.37
CA ALA A 26 -7.59 7.25 1.30
C ALA A 26 -7.77 7.86 -0.10
N GLU A 27 -8.89 8.49 -0.40
CA GLU A 27 -9.10 9.10 -1.72
C GLU A 27 -8.23 10.35 -1.85
N GLU A 28 -8.15 11.16 -0.79
CA GLU A 28 -7.27 12.33 -0.69
C GLU A 28 -5.80 11.93 -0.81
N LEU A 29 -5.39 10.87 -0.10
CA LEU A 29 -4.04 10.30 -0.24
C LEU A 29 -3.77 9.81 -1.67
N THR A 30 -4.73 9.12 -2.29
CA THR A 30 -4.59 8.62 -3.67
C THR A 30 -4.40 9.78 -4.64
N GLN A 31 -5.19 10.84 -4.50
CA GLN A 31 -5.09 12.01 -5.36
C GLN A 31 -3.78 12.77 -5.14
N ALA A 32 -3.34 12.92 -3.89
CA ALA A 32 -2.08 13.56 -3.55
C ALA A 32 -0.89 12.81 -4.19
N ILE A 33 -0.83 11.48 -4.02
CA ILE A 33 0.22 10.64 -4.62
C ILE A 33 0.25 10.78 -6.15
N ARG A 34 -0.92 10.71 -6.81
CA ARG A 34 -0.99 10.82 -8.27
C ARG A 34 -0.61 12.21 -8.78
N ASN A 35 -1.03 13.26 -8.07
CA ASN A 35 -0.63 14.63 -8.40
C ASN A 35 0.88 14.82 -8.27
N GLU A 36 1.50 14.25 -7.23
CA GLU A 36 2.95 14.37 -7.04
C GLU A 36 3.74 13.58 -8.09
N ILE A 37 3.26 12.39 -8.47
CA ILE A 37 3.82 11.60 -9.59
C ILE A 37 3.76 12.40 -10.90
N GLN A 38 2.59 12.95 -11.23
CA GLN A 38 2.39 13.75 -12.45
C GLN A 38 3.26 15.02 -12.44
N LYS A 39 3.30 15.74 -11.31
CA LYS A 39 4.09 16.98 -11.15
C LYS A 39 5.58 16.76 -11.39
N ARG A 40 6.08 15.55 -11.13
CA ARG A 40 7.48 15.16 -11.25
C ARG A 40 7.79 14.35 -12.52
N ASP A 41 6.82 14.19 -13.41
CA ASP A 41 6.93 13.38 -14.64
C ASP A 41 7.35 11.92 -14.38
N LEU A 42 6.81 11.31 -13.31
CA LEU A 42 7.19 9.96 -12.86
C LEU A 42 6.27 8.84 -13.35
N ASP A 43 5.25 9.15 -14.17
CA ASP A 43 4.22 8.19 -14.59
C ASP A 43 4.77 6.96 -15.33
N ASP A 44 5.92 7.07 -16.01
CA ASP A 44 6.58 5.97 -16.73
C ASP A 44 7.21 4.94 -15.76
N VAL A 45 7.66 5.40 -14.58
CA VAL A 45 8.42 4.58 -13.63
C VAL A 45 7.63 4.23 -12.35
N ILE A 46 6.59 5.00 -12.00
CA ILE A 46 5.70 4.73 -10.86
C ILE A 46 4.27 4.51 -11.36
N HIS A 47 3.79 3.27 -11.28
CA HIS A 47 2.38 2.96 -11.50
C HIS A 47 1.60 2.96 -10.19
N THR A 48 0.32 3.39 -10.21
CA THR A 48 -0.57 3.33 -9.05
C THR A 48 -1.81 2.50 -9.33
N THR A 49 -2.24 1.70 -8.36
CA THR A 49 -3.52 0.98 -8.42
C THR A 49 -4.29 1.18 -7.14
N ARG A 50 -5.54 1.65 -7.27
CA ARG A 50 -6.48 1.62 -6.14
C ARG A 50 -6.90 0.18 -5.89
N THR A 51 -6.79 -0.25 -4.64
CA THR A 51 -7.23 -1.58 -4.22
C THR A 51 -8.42 -1.50 -3.29
N ARG A 52 -9.13 -2.62 -3.10
CA ARG A 52 -10.06 -2.79 -1.98
C ARG A 52 -9.30 -3.19 -0.71
N CYS A 53 -10.01 -3.55 0.34
CA CYS A 53 -9.44 -3.92 1.64
C CYS A 53 -8.34 -5.00 1.51
N ASN A 54 -7.16 -4.73 2.08
CA ASN A 54 -6.05 -5.67 2.18
C ASN A 54 -6.02 -6.44 3.53
N GLY A 55 -7.08 -6.33 4.34
CA GLY A 55 -7.19 -7.03 5.64
C GLY A 55 -6.44 -6.37 6.80
N ARG A 56 -5.89 -5.16 6.60
CA ARG A 56 -5.06 -4.43 7.57
C ARG A 56 -5.74 -3.12 8.04
N CYS A 57 -7.02 -3.18 8.39
CA CYS A 57 -7.80 -1.97 8.75
C CYS A 57 -7.32 -1.20 9.99
N TYR A 58 -6.53 -1.85 10.86
CA TYR A 58 -5.88 -1.19 11.99
C TYR A 58 -4.70 -0.30 11.56
N ASP A 59 -4.14 -0.57 10.38
CA ASP A 59 -2.96 0.10 9.84
C ASP A 59 -3.34 1.24 8.88
N LYS A 60 -4.65 1.53 8.71
CA LYS A 60 -5.15 2.55 7.79
C LYS A 60 -4.46 3.92 8.01
N CYS A 61 -4.16 4.68 6.96
CA CYS A 61 -4.31 4.32 5.54
C CYS A 61 -3.15 3.43 5.04
N VAL A 62 -3.46 2.38 4.27
CA VAL A 62 -2.49 1.38 3.83
C VAL A 62 -2.06 1.62 2.38
N SER A 63 -0.75 1.60 2.13
CA SER A 63 -0.15 1.51 0.79
C SER A 63 0.87 0.37 0.74
N ILE A 64 1.02 -0.28 -0.42
CA ILE A 64 2.00 -1.36 -0.62
C ILE A 64 2.89 -0.99 -1.79
N HIS A 65 4.21 -1.07 -1.60
CA HIS A 65 5.20 -0.87 -2.65
C HIS A 65 5.66 -2.21 -3.22
N TYR A 66 5.39 -2.43 -4.50
CA TYR A 66 5.86 -3.58 -5.25
C TYR A 66 6.90 -3.12 -6.28
N PRO A 67 7.96 -3.90 -6.57
CA PRO A 67 8.23 -5.28 -6.15
C PRO A 67 8.83 -5.45 -4.75
N LYS A 68 9.27 -4.36 -4.11
CA LYS A 68 9.97 -4.38 -2.81
C LYS A 68 9.22 -5.15 -1.71
N GLY A 69 7.91 -5.05 -1.69
CA GLY A 69 7.04 -5.73 -0.75
C GLY A 69 6.91 -5.03 0.61
N THR A 70 7.28 -3.76 0.71
CA THR A 70 7.05 -2.94 1.91
C THR A 70 5.59 -2.49 1.99
N TRP A 71 4.99 -2.62 3.17
CA TRP A 71 3.63 -2.18 3.48
C TRP A 71 3.69 -1.00 4.44
N TYR A 72 3.02 0.09 4.10
CA TYR A 72 2.97 1.31 4.90
C TYR A 72 1.64 1.44 5.63
N LYS A 73 1.69 2.02 6.82
CA LYS A 73 0.56 2.33 7.70
C LYS A 73 0.41 3.83 7.89
N ASP A 74 -0.80 4.25 8.27
CA ASP A 74 -1.09 5.63 8.68
C ASP A 74 -0.54 6.70 7.72
N LEU A 75 -0.59 6.41 6.42
CA LEU A 75 -0.20 7.40 5.40
C LEU A 75 -1.30 8.46 5.28
N LYS A 76 -0.87 9.71 5.20
CA LYS A 76 -1.72 10.89 5.00
C LYS A 76 -1.29 11.65 3.77
N ALA A 77 -2.14 12.54 3.25
CA ALA A 77 -1.80 13.35 2.09
C ALA A 77 -0.51 14.19 2.31
N GLU A 78 -0.26 14.66 3.53
CA GLU A 78 0.96 15.39 3.92
C GLU A 78 2.24 14.55 3.84
N ASP A 79 2.14 13.21 3.92
CA ASP A 79 3.27 12.30 3.81
C ASP A 79 3.73 12.10 2.34
N THR A 80 3.00 12.63 1.35
CA THR A 80 3.18 12.26 -0.06
C THR A 80 4.58 12.55 -0.58
N SER A 81 5.12 13.76 -0.37
CA SER A 81 6.45 14.11 -0.88
C SER A 81 7.54 13.21 -0.31
N PRO A 82 7.76 13.12 1.02
CA PRO A 82 8.81 12.27 1.56
C PRO A 82 8.58 10.78 1.25
N PHE A 83 7.31 10.35 1.11
CA PHE A 83 7.01 9.01 0.66
C PHE A 83 7.51 8.76 -0.78
N ILE A 84 7.19 9.62 -1.74
CA ILE A 84 7.66 9.49 -3.12
C ILE A 84 9.20 9.58 -3.20
N ASP A 85 9.83 10.45 -2.41
CA ASP A 85 11.29 10.53 -2.32
C ASP A 85 11.89 9.17 -1.94
N SER A 86 11.37 8.53 -0.88
CA SER A 86 11.83 7.20 -0.47
C SER A 86 11.62 6.12 -1.54
N ILE A 87 10.53 6.20 -2.32
CA ILE A 87 10.27 5.24 -3.40
C ILE A 87 11.30 5.37 -4.52
N LEU A 88 11.68 6.60 -4.89
CA LEU A 88 12.67 6.86 -5.95
C LEU A 88 14.08 6.45 -5.55
N GLU A 89 14.40 6.55 -4.26
CA GLU A 89 15.66 6.08 -3.69
C GLU A 89 15.67 4.56 -3.44
N ASP A 90 14.54 3.89 -3.69
CA ASP A 90 14.29 2.48 -3.34
C ASP A 90 14.52 2.19 -1.84
N GLU A 91 14.31 3.20 -0.99
CA GLU A 91 14.39 3.15 0.46
C GLU A 91 13.01 2.98 1.11
N ASP A 92 12.97 2.80 2.43
CA ASP A 92 11.71 2.71 3.17
C ASP A 92 11.42 4.03 3.87
N TYR A 93 10.19 4.55 3.71
CA TYR A 93 9.68 5.59 4.61
C TYR A 93 9.42 4.99 6.02
N THR A 94 10.51 4.89 6.78
CA THR A 94 10.70 3.94 7.89
C THR A 94 9.65 4.10 8.99
N GLU A 95 9.25 5.33 9.31
CA GLU A 95 8.26 5.62 10.36
C GLU A 95 6.87 5.04 10.06
N LYS A 96 6.59 4.83 8.77
CA LYS A 96 5.31 4.33 8.28
C LYS A 96 5.35 2.84 7.96
N VAL A 97 6.49 2.14 8.10
CA VAL A 97 6.58 0.71 7.77
C VAL A 97 5.76 -0.13 8.76
N SER A 98 4.86 -0.93 8.22
CA SER A 98 4.06 -1.92 8.97
C SER A 98 4.58 -3.34 8.79
N HIS A 99 4.96 -3.70 7.56
CA HIS A 99 5.51 -5.00 7.21
C HIS A 99 6.52 -4.85 6.08
N THR A 100 7.52 -5.72 6.09
CA THR A 100 8.50 -5.85 5.01
C THR A 100 8.50 -7.29 4.53
N PHE A 101 8.56 -7.49 3.22
CA PHE A 101 8.70 -8.82 2.64
C PHE A 101 10.18 -9.24 2.64
N THR A 102 10.42 -10.48 3.04
CA THR A 102 11.72 -11.16 3.00
C THR A 102 11.57 -12.47 2.22
N LEU A 103 12.67 -13.17 1.94
CA LEU A 103 12.61 -14.48 1.27
C LEU A 103 11.82 -15.52 2.08
N GLU A 104 11.74 -15.34 3.40
CA GLU A 104 11.01 -16.18 4.33
C GLU A 104 9.55 -15.74 4.56
N GLY A 105 9.15 -14.61 3.96
CA GLY A 105 7.81 -14.05 4.05
C GLY A 105 7.76 -12.67 4.72
N PHE A 106 6.57 -12.26 5.17
CA PHE A 106 6.37 -10.92 5.75
C PHE A 106 6.81 -10.86 7.22
N VAL A 107 7.70 -9.90 7.51
CA VAL A 107 8.10 -9.51 8.87
C VAL A 107 7.27 -8.29 9.27
N ARG A 108 6.67 -8.34 10.47
CA ARG A 108 5.87 -7.25 11.02
C ARG A 108 6.73 -6.33 11.88
N SER A 109 6.63 -5.02 11.69
CA SER A 109 7.31 -4.04 12.54
C SER A 109 6.82 -4.07 13.99
N SER A 110 7.66 -3.61 14.92
CA SER A 110 7.28 -3.49 16.33
C SER A 110 6.07 -2.56 16.50
N GLY A 111 5.18 -2.88 17.46
CA GLY A 111 3.97 -2.09 17.73
C GLY A 111 2.82 -2.26 16.73
N ILE A 112 3.03 -2.95 15.60
CA ILE A 112 1.96 -3.22 14.64
C ILE A 112 1.07 -4.37 15.12
N ASN A 113 -0.25 -4.20 14.99
CA ASN A 113 -1.23 -5.19 15.41
C ASN A 113 -1.01 -6.54 14.70
N ARG A 114 -0.91 -7.64 15.46
CA ARG A 114 -0.75 -8.98 14.86
C ARG A 114 -1.93 -9.37 13.97
N GLY A 115 -3.13 -8.91 14.29
CA GLY A 115 -4.37 -9.38 13.69
C GLY A 115 -4.75 -10.76 14.21
N VAL A 116 -5.68 -11.42 13.52
CA VAL A 116 -6.22 -12.74 13.92
C VAL A 116 -5.65 -13.82 13.01
N SER A 117 -5.26 -14.95 13.59
CA SER A 117 -4.84 -16.11 12.81
C SER A 117 -5.97 -16.60 11.89
N LYS A 118 -5.59 -17.07 10.69
CA LYS A 118 -6.50 -17.72 9.74
C LYS A 118 -6.88 -19.12 10.24
N ASP A 119 -7.73 -19.18 11.26
CA ASP A 119 -8.38 -20.41 11.70
C ASP A 119 -9.35 -20.92 10.61
N LYS A 120 -9.42 -22.25 10.41
CA LYS A 120 -10.17 -22.87 9.30
C LYS A 120 -11.64 -22.48 9.30
N GLU A 121 -12.28 -22.45 10.47
CA GLU A 121 -13.71 -22.11 10.58
C GLU A 121 -13.95 -20.62 10.33
N LYS A 122 -13.06 -19.75 10.84
CA LYS A 122 -13.11 -18.31 10.54
C LYS A 122 -12.91 -18.02 9.05
N VAL A 123 -12.01 -18.75 8.39
CA VAL A 123 -11.76 -18.61 6.95
C VAL A 123 -13.00 -19.03 6.15
N LYS A 124 -13.61 -20.20 6.43
CA LYS A 124 -14.85 -20.62 5.75
C LYS A 124 -15.93 -19.56 5.83
N LYS A 125 -16.19 -19.02 7.04
CA LYS A 125 -17.17 -17.96 7.27
C LYS A 125 -16.87 -16.70 6.47
N ALA A 126 -15.62 -16.28 6.40
CA ALA A 126 -15.21 -15.08 5.68
C ALA A 126 -15.23 -15.24 4.15
N SER A 127 -14.89 -16.43 3.65
CA SER A 127 -14.83 -16.74 2.22
C SER A 127 -16.20 -16.92 1.58
N LYS A 128 -17.29 -16.94 2.37
CA LYS A 128 -18.67 -17.23 1.90
C LYS A 128 -18.76 -18.54 1.12
N ILE A 129 -17.85 -19.46 1.40
CA ILE A 129 -17.90 -20.83 0.88
C ILE A 129 -18.88 -21.54 1.82
N LEU A 130 -20.07 -21.82 1.29
CA LEU A 130 -21.11 -22.61 1.94
C LEU A 130 -20.59 -24.02 2.25
#